data_AF-A0A6L7KK88-F1
#
_entry.id   AF-A0A6L7KK88-F1
#
_cell.length_a   1.000
_cell.length_b   1.000
_cell.length_c   1.000
_cell.angle_alpha   90.00
_cell.angle_beta   90.00
_cell.angle_gamma   90.00
#
_symmetry.space_group_name_H-M   'P 1'
#
loop_
_entity.id
_entity.type
_entity.pdbx_description
1 polymer ?
#
loop_
_entity_poly.entity_id
_entity_poly.type
_entity_poly.pdbx_seq_one_letter_code
_entity_poly.pdbx_strand_id
1 'polypeptide(L)'
;MTRPYAIVELISAEAISNRVEELAREIHATFRDTDKLIMVGLLRGSFVLIADLVRELDMNVEVDFLEVSSYGNEMVSSHEVRILKDLRGEIEGEDVLVVEDIVDTGYTLSHVVRFLQSRNPRRLETIALLDKPSRREVDICATWTGFEIPDEFVVGYGIDYAQRNRNLPFIGRVCIADSDGKISDDVMEGS
;
A
#
# COMPACT_ATOMS: atom_id res chain seq x y z
N MET A 1 11.80 23.84 -9.15
CA MET A 1 11.61 24.22 -7.73
C MET A 1 10.28 23.64 -7.30
N THR A 2 10.24 22.84 -6.23
CA THR A 2 9.00 22.26 -5.70
C THR A 2 8.11 23.39 -5.19
N ARG A 3 6.81 23.41 -5.56
CA ARG A 3 5.86 24.37 -4.99
C ARG A 3 5.80 24.19 -3.47
N PRO A 4 5.69 25.28 -2.68
CA PRO A 4 5.45 25.16 -1.26
C PRO A 4 4.13 24.41 -1.02
N TYR A 5 4.15 23.43 -0.13
CA TYR A 5 2.98 22.67 0.29
C TYR A 5 2.99 22.52 1.82
N ALA A 6 1.81 22.38 2.39
CA ALA A 6 1.59 22.04 3.79
C ALA A 6 1.15 20.57 3.89
N ILE A 7 1.46 19.95 5.03
CA ILE A 7 0.96 18.61 5.36
C ILE A 7 0.01 18.79 6.53
N VAL A 8 -1.26 18.41 6.35
CA VAL A 8 -2.29 18.40 7.38
C VAL A 8 -2.53 16.96 7.77
N GLU A 9 -2.44 16.64 9.06
CA GLU A 9 -2.68 15.28 9.56
C GLU A 9 -4.10 14.82 9.18
N LEU A 10 -4.19 13.63 8.58
CA LEU A 10 -5.43 12.98 8.18
C LEU A 10 -5.70 11.76 9.06
N ILE A 11 -4.66 10.96 9.34
CA ILE A 11 -4.73 9.77 10.20
C ILE A 11 -3.52 9.80 11.13
N SER A 12 -3.77 9.88 12.43
CA SER A 12 -2.73 9.97 13.46
C SER A 12 -1.92 8.68 13.58
N ALA A 13 -0.70 8.78 14.12
CA ALA A 13 0.14 7.62 14.41
C ALA A 13 -0.55 6.62 15.37
N GLU A 14 -1.31 7.12 16.34
CA GLU A 14 -2.08 6.29 17.28
C GLU A 14 -3.20 5.52 16.56
N ALA A 15 -3.92 6.17 15.66
CA ALA A 15 -4.97 5.52 14.87
C ALA A 15 -4.39 4.41 13.99
N ILE A 16 -3.24 4.67 13.34
CA ILE A 16 -2.54 3.66 12.54
C ILE A 16 -2.12 2.47 13.41
N SER A 17 -1.47 2.72 14.56
CA SER A 17 -1.03 1.65 15.48
C SER A 17 -2.21 0.76 15.90
N ASN A 18 -3.30 1.36 16.39
CA ASN A 18 -4.48 0.61 16.81
C ASN A 18 -5.07 -0.22 15.67
N ARG A 19 -5.13 0.35 14.46
CA ARG A 19 -5.67 -0.36 13.30
C ARG A 19 -4.76 -1.51 12.85
N VAL A 20 -3.44 -1.34 12.90
CA VAL A 20 -2.49 -2.41 12.57
C VAL A 20 -2.62 -3.57 13.56
N GLU A 21 -2.80 -3.30 14.86
CA GLU A 21 -3.06 -4.36 15.84
C GLU A 21 -4.36 -5.14 15.54
N GLU A 22 -5.44 -4.44 15.17
CA GLU A 22 -6.70 -5.08 14.79
C GLU A 22 -6.51 -5.99 13.56
N LEU A 23 -5.88 -5.46 12.52
CA LEU A 23 -5.60 -6.19 11.28
C LEU A 23 -4.72 -7.41 11.53
N ALA A 24 -3.68 -7.29 12.37
CA ALA A 24 -2.81 -8.40 12.72
C ALA A 24 -3.60 -9.54 13.39
N ARG A 25 -4.57 -9.23 14.26
CA ARG A 25 -5.44 -10.26 14.87
C ARG A 25 -6.33 -10.96 13.82
N GLU A 26 -6.89 -10.20 12.89
CA GLU A 26 -7.73 -10.75 11.80
C GLU A 26 -6.92 -11.64 10.84
N ILE A 27 -5.72 -11.18 10.46
CA ILE A 27 -4.78 -11.93 9.62
C ILE A 27 -4.35 -13.21 10.34
N HIS A 28 -3.90 -13.11 11.58
CA HIS A 28 -3.49 -14.28 12.36
C HIS A 28 -4.63 -15.30 12.51
N ALA A 29 -5.87 -14.84 12.76
CA ALA A 29 -7.02 -15.73 12.84
C ALA A 29 -7.32 -16.45 11.51
N THR A 30 -7.11 -15.76 10.39
CA THR A 30 -7.32 -16.32 9.05
C THR A 30 -6.25 -17.35 8.70
N PHE A 31 -4.99 -17.07 9.03
CA PHE A 31 -3.84 -17.93 8.72
C PHE A 31 -3.46 -18.89 9.86
N ARG A 32 -4.33 -19.09 10.86
CA ARG A 32 -4.06 -19.94 12.03
C ARG A 32 -3.72 -21.41 11.71
N ASP A 33 -4.05 -21.86 10.49
CA ASP A 33 -3.79 -23.21 9.99
C ASP A 33 -2.49 -23.32 9.17
N THR A 34 -1.75 -22.22 9.01
CA THR A 34 -0.48 -22.20 8.27
C THR A 34 0.72 -22.42 9.18
N ASP A 35 1.71 -23.15 8.68
CA ASP A 35 3.00 -23.33 9.37
C ASP A 35 3.90 -22.09 9.20
N LYS A 36 3.72 -21.35 8.10
CA LYS A 36 4.48 -20.16 7.69
C LYS A 36 3.62 -19.26 6.80
N LEU A 37 3.67 -17.95 7.02
CA LEU A 37 3.06 -16.94 6.17
C LEU A 37 4.15 -16.19 5.39
N ILE A 38 4.06 -16.17 4.06
CA ILE A 38 4.94 -15.37 3.22
C ILE A 38 4.31 -13.99 3.00
N MET A 39 4.88 -12.96 3.59
CA MET A 39 4.44 -11.58 3.44
C MET A 39 5.22 -10.92 2.31
N VAL A 40 4.51 -10.57 1.23
CA VAL A 40 5.08 -9.96 0.02
C VAL A 40 4.77 -8.48 0.01
N GLY A 41 5.79 -7.66 0.22
CA GLY A 41 5.68 -6.21 0.16
C GLY A 41 5.81 -5.63 -1.22
N LEU A 42 4.88 -4.76 -1.60
CA LEU A 42 4.98 -3.98 -2.83
C LEU A 42 5.79 -2.71 -2.59
N LEU A 43 7.00 -2.69 -3.13
CA LEU A 43 7.91 -1.57 -2.94
C LEU A 43 7.47 -0.34 -3.74
N ARG A 44 7.65 0.87 -3.21
CA ARG A 44 8.41 1.18 -1.98
C ARG A 44 7.57 1.52 -0.77
N GLY A 45 6.30 1.84 -0.93
CA GLY A 45 5.53 2.48 0.15
C GLY A 45 5.10 1.53 1.26
N SER A 46 4.87 0.25 0.96
CA SER A 46 4.37 -0.73 1.93
C SER A 46 5.35 -1.09 3.06
N PHE A 47 6.64 -0.72 2.95
CA PHE A 47 7.68 -1.23 3.85
C PHE A 47 7.46 -0.89 5.33
N VAL A 48 6.84 0.26 5.64
CA VAL A 48 6.51 0.65 7.02
C VAL A 48 5.38 -0.22 7.56
N LEU A 49 4.31 -0.39 6.79
CA LEU A 49 3.19 -1.27 7.16
C LEU A 49 3.66 -2.70 7.42
N ILE A 50 4.55 -3.23 6.56
CA ILE A 50 5.12 -4.58 6.73
C ILE A 50 5.91 -4.66 8.04
N ALA A 51 6.76 -3.68 8.31
CA ALA A 51 7.57 -3.66 9.52
C ALA A 51 6.70 -3.65 10.79
N ASP A 52 5.52 -3.03 10.75
CA ASP A 52 4.59 -3.00 11.87
C ASP A 52 3.80 -4.31 11.96
N LEU A 53 3.21 -4.79 10.87
CA LEU A 53 2.47 -6.07 10.84
C LEU A 53 3.32 -7.26 11.29
N VAL A 54 4.57 -7.37 10.80
CA VAL A 54 5.46 -8.48 11.17
C VAL A 54 5.77 -8.49 12.67
N ARG A 55 5.78 -7.34 13.34
CA ARG A 55 6.01 -7.24 14.79
C ARG A 55 4.78 -7.61 15.62
N GLU A 56 3.58 -7.43 15.06
CA GLU A 56 2.31 -7.74 15.73
C GLU A 56 1.84 -9.19 15.51
N LEU A 57 2.32 -9.87 14.46
CA LEU A 57 1.93 -11.24 14.14
C LEU A 57 2.69 -12.27 14.99
N ASP A 58 1.96 -12.98 15.86
CA ASP A 58 2.47 -14.11 16.66
C ASP A 58 2.48 -15.42 15.85
N MET A 59 3.26 -15.46 14.76
CA MET A 59 3.41 -16.64 13.90
C MET A 59 4.72 -16.60 13.10
N ASN A 60 5.06 -17.70 12.43
CA ASN A 60 6.21 -17.73 11.53
C ASN A 60 5.92 -16.89 10.27
N VAL A 61 6.67 -15.80 10.09
CA VAL A 61 6.55 -14.93 8.92
C VAL A 61 7.87 -14.92 8.14
N GLU A 62 7.78 -15.15 6.84
CA GLU A 62 8.85 -14.92 5.87
C GLU A 62 8.53 -13.65 5.10
N VAL A 63 9.48 -12.72 4.98
CA VAL A 63 9.26 -11.44 4.29
C VAL A 63 10.03 -11.42 2.97
N ASP A 64 9.33 -11.10 1.89
CA ASP A 64 9.93 -10.81 0.59
C ASP A 64 9.32 -9.54 -0.01
N PHE A 65 9.93 -9.01 -1.07
CA PHE A 65 9.53 -7.74 -1.67
C PHE A 65 9.55 -7.82 -3.19
N LEU A 66 8.44 -7.42 -3.79
CA LEU A 66 8.27 -7.22 -5.23
C LEU A 66 8.39 -5.72 -5.55
N GLU A 67 9.16 -5.35 -6.56
CA GLU A 67 9.19 -3.97 -7.08
C GLU A 67 8.57 -3.97 -8.47
N VAL A 68 7.55 -3.13 -8.66
CA VAL A 68 6.83 -3.00 -9.91
C VAL A 68 6.86 -1.56 -10.41
N SER A 69 6.82 -1.37 -11.73
CA SER A 69 6.69 -0.04 -12.35
C SER A 69 5.60 -0.06 -13.40
N SER A 70 4.79 0.99 -13.46
CA SER A 70 3.89 1.21 -14.59
C SER A 70 4.68 1.53 -15.87
N TYR A 71 4.21 1.03 -17.02
CA TYR A 71 4.71 1.48 -18.32
C TYR A 71 4.20 2.91 -18.56
N GLY A 72 5.06 3.89 -18.29
CA GLY A 72 4.67 5.28 -18.05
C GLY A 72 4.45 6.17 -19.27
N ASN A 73 4.23 7.45 -18.95
CA ASN A 73 4.57 8.67 -19.69
C ASN A 73 4.09 8.90 -21.13
N GLU A 74 3.36 7.98 -21.75
CA GLU A 74 2.62 8.26 -22.99
C GLU A 74 1.12 8.45 -22.67
N MET A 75 0.46 9.33 -23.42
CA MET A 75 -0.91 9.86 -23.21
C MET A 75 -2.05 8.81 -23.10
N VAL A 76 -1.74 7.53 -22.99
CA VAL A 76 -2.65 6.42 -22.72
C VAL A 76 -1.93 5.48 -21.76
N SER A 77 -2.46 5.29 -20.55
CA SER A 77 -1.98 4.25 -19.64
C SER A 77 -2.05 2.90 -20.38
N SER A 78 -0.89 2.29 -20.62
CA SER A 78 -0.84 0.96 -21.22
C SER A 78 -1.39 -0.12 -20.29
N HIS A 79 -1.74 0.23 -19.04
CA HIS A 79 -2.21 -0.65 -17.94
C HIS A 79 -1.31 -1.88 -17.70
N GLU A 80 -0.13 -1.88 -18.29
CA GLU A 80 0.86 -2.93 -18.18
C GLU A 80 1.79 -2.55 -17.03
N VAL A 81 2.13 -3.54 -16.21
CA VAL A 81 2.99 -3.37 -15.03
C VAL A 81 4.22 -4.24 -15.25
N ARG A 82 5.40 -3.63 -15.20
CA ARG A 82 6.67 -4.33 -15.31
C ARG A 82 7.19 -4.72 -13.93
N ILE A 83 7.62 -5.97 -13.78
CA ILE A 83 8.37 -6.41 -12.62
C ILE A 83 9.83 -5.91 -12.75
N LEU A 84 10.24 -5.03 -11.85
CA LEU A 84 11.62 -4.53 -11.75
C LEU A 84 12.47 -5.44 -10.85
N LYS A 85 11.87 -5.95 -9.78
CA LYS A 85 12.47 -6.90 -8.86
C LYS A 85 11.44 -7.98 -8.53
N ASP A 86 11.79 -9.22 -8.81
CA ASP A 86 10.99 -10.40 -8.50
C ASP A 86 11.27 -10.89 -7.07
N LEU A 87 10.40 -11.79 -6.58
CA LEU A 87 10.60 -12.55 -5.35
C LEU A 87 11.90 -13.37 -5.44
N ARG A 88 12.56 -13.53 -4.29
CA ARG A 88 13.70 -14.43 -4.12
C ARG A 88 13.27 -15.83 -3.72
N GLY A 89 12.20 -15.93 -2.92
CA GLY A 89 11.62 -17.20 -2.48
C GLY A 89 10.63 -17.79 -3.48
N GLU A 90 10.35 -19.09 -3.32
CA GLU A 90 9.23 -19.77 -3.98
C GLU A 90 7.97 -19.62 -3.15
N ILE A 91 6.82 -19.50 -3.81
CA ILE A 91 5.51 -19.35 -3.17
C ILE A 91 4.53 -20.46 -3.55
N GLU A 92 4.97 -21.46 -4.31
CA GLU A 92 4.12 -22.57 -4.73
C GLU A 92 3.68 -23.39 -3.51
N GLY A 93 2.37 -23.60 -3.36
CA GLY A 93 1.79 -24.33 -2.23
C GLY A 93 1.88 -23.61 -0.88
N GLU A 94 2.33 -22.36 -0.85
CA GLU A 94 2.49 -21.56 0.38
C GLU A 94 1.30 -20.60 0.59
N ASP A 95 1.13 -20.14 1.82
CA ASP A 95 0.19 -19.07 2.15
C ASP A 95 0.89 -17.72 2.02
N VAL A 96 0.29 -16.83 1.22
CA VAL A 96 0.88 -15.55 0.83
C VAL A 96 -0.06 -14.40 1.20
N LEU A 97 0.50 -13.36 1.82
CA LEU A 97 -0.16 -12.08 2.06
C LEU A 97 0.56 -10.98 1.29
N VAL A 98 -0.09 -10.38 0.30
CA VAL A 98 0.43 -9.21 -0.42
C VAL A 98 0.11 -7.95 0.36
N VAL A 99 1.11 -7.10 0.60
CA VAL A 99 0.99 -5.86 1.37
C VAL A 99 1.24 -4.66 0.47
N GLU A 100 0.21 -3.83 0.31
CA GLU A 100 0.22 -2.58 -0.47
C GLU A 100 0.01 -1.39 0.47
N ASP A 101 0.62 -0.25 0.16
CA ASP A 101 0.38 0.99 0.91
C ASP A 101 -0.96 1.64 0.53
N ILE A 102 -1.26 1.76 -0.76
CA ILE A 102 -2.49 2.38 -1.22
C ILE A 102 -3.05 1.67 -2.45
N VAL A 103 -4.34 1.40 -2.43
CA VAL A 103 -5.07 0.93 -3.60
C VAL A 103 -5.95 2.04 -4.13
N ASP A 104 -5.65 2.44 -5.37
CA ASP A 104 -6.27 3.55 -6.06
C ASP A 104 -7.17 3.03 -7.20
N THR A 105 -6.70 3.12 -8.44
CA THR A 105 -7.37 2.51 -9.60
C THR A 105 -7.50 1.00 -9.52
N GLY A 106 -6.59 0.34 -8.79
CA GLY A 106 -6.55 -1.11 -8.58
C GLY A 106 -5.74 -1.89 -9.61
N TYR A 107 -5.23 -1.26 -10.67
CA TYR A 107 -4.50 -1.95 -11.74
C TYR A 107 -3.24 -2.66 -11.24
N THR A 108 -2.42 -1.99 -10.43
CA THR A 108 -1.18 -2.56 -9.87
C THR A 108 -1.49 -3.81 -9.05
N LEU A 109 -2.39 -3.70 -8.08
CA LEU A 109 -2.79 -4.83 -7.23
C LEU A 109 -3.37 -5.97 -8.08
N SER A 110 -4.23 -5.67 -9.06
CA SER A 110 -4.82 -6.68 -9.95
C SER A 110 -3.76 -7.44 -10.74
N HIS A 111 -2.77 -6.73 -11.28
CA HIS A 111 -1.68 -7.33 -12.02
C HIS A 111 -0.79 -8.19 -11.11
N VAL A 112 -0.41 -7.68 -9.94
CA VAL A 112 0.40 -8.42 -8.97
C VAL A 112 -0.32 -9.68 -8.50
N VAL A 113 -1.60 -9.59 -8.16
CA VAL A 113 -2.39 -10.75 -7.73
C VAL A 113 -2.41 -11.82 -8.83
N ARG A 114 -2.71 -11.47 -10.08
CA ARG A 114 -2.66 -12.43 -11.20
C ARG A 114 -1.29 -13.05 -11.39
N PHE A 115 -0.24 -12.23 -11.30
CA PHE A 115 1.15 -12.69 -11.41
C PHE A 115 1.51 -13.71 -10.32
N LEU A 116 1.18 -13.43 -9.06
CA LEU A 116 1.47 -14.32 -7.94
C LEU A 116 0.57 -15.58 -7.95
N GLN A 117 -0.71 -15.46 -8.33
CA GLN A 117 -1.60 -16.60 -8.51
C GLN A 117 -1.08 -17.59 -9.55
N SER A 118 -0.42 -17.10 -10.61
CA SER A 118 0.17 -17.98 -11.64
C SER A 118 1.29 -18.89 -11.11
N ARG A 119 1.80 -18.63 -9.90
CA ARG A 119 2.79 -19.45 -9.20
C ARG A 119 2.17 -20.49 -8.26
N ASN A 120 0.85 -20.66 -8.30
CA ASN A 120 0.10 -21.66 -7.54
C ASN A 120 0.33 -21.63 -6.01
N PRO A 121 0.19 -20.46 -5.33
CA PRO A 121 0.15 -20.44 -3.87
C PRO A 121 -1.05 -21.23 -3.35
N ARG A 122 -0.95 -21.80 -2.15
CA ARG A 122 -2.09 -22.49 -1.49
C ARG A 122 -3.20 -21.49 -1.17
N ARG A 123 -2.81 -20.30 -0.69
CA ARG A 123 -3.71 -19.18 -0.42
C ARG A 123 -3.00 -17.89 -0.78
N LEU A 124 -3.73 -16.95 -1.39
CA LEU A 124 -3.24 -15.60 -1.67
C LEU A 124 -4.28 -14.61 -1.21
N GLU A 125 -3.94 -13.86 -0.17
CA GLU A 125 -4.75 -12.74 0.32
C GLU A 125 -3.99 -11.43 0.18
N THR A 126 -4.69 -10.31 0.32
CA THR A 126 -4.09 -8.98 0.14
C THR A 126 -4.54 -8.04 1.26
N ILE A 127 -3.64 -7.17 1.69
CA ILE A 127 -3.92 -6.06 2.60
C ILE A 127 -3.44 -4.75 2.00
N ALA A 128 -4.25 -3.72 2.16
CA ALA A 128 -3.90 -2.34 1.84
C ALA A 128 -3.97 -1.47 3.09
N LEU A 129 -3.00 -0.57 3.30
CA LEU A 129 -3.16 0.43 4.36
C LEU A 129 -4.31 1.39 4.02
N LEU A 130 -4.32 1.90 2.79
CA LEU A 130 -5.29 2.86 2.30
C LEU A 130 -6.04 2.34 1.08
N ASP A 131 -7.33 2.66 1.02
CA ASP A 131 -8.16 2.42 -0.16
C ASP A 131 -8.86 3.72 -0.59
N LYS A 132 -8.92 3.94 -1.90
CA LYS A 132 -9.69 5.02 -2.55
C LYS A 132 -10.76 4.42 -3.45
N PRO A 133 -11.89 3.91 -2.90
CA PRO A 133 -12.93 3.28 -3.70
C PRO A 133 -13.48 4.16 -4.84
N SER A 134 -13.49 5.49 -4.65
CA SER A 134 -13.97 6.45 -5.65
C SER A 134 -13.15 6.49 -6.95
N ARG A 135 -11.91 5.97 -6.93
CA ARG A 135 -11.02 5.91 -8.11
C ARG A 135 -10.92 4.53 -8.73
N ARG A 136 -11.67 3.55 -8.23
CA ARG A 136 -11.63 2.16 -8.68
C ARG A 136 -11.97 2.04 -10.17
N GLU A 137 -11.07 1.46 -10.94
CA GLU A 137 -11.26 1.21 -12.39
C GLU A 137 -11.31 -0.28 -12.75
N VAL A 138 -10.89 -1.15 -11.82
CA VAL A 138 -10.94 -2.61 -11.97
C VAL A 138 -11.64 -3.26 -10.79
N ASP A 139 -12.31 -4.38 -11.02
CA ASP A 139 -12.97 -5.17 -9.98
C ASP A 139 -11.94 -5.93 -9.13
N ILE A 140 -11.37 -5.23 -8.16
CA ILE A 140 -10.49 -5.79 -7.13
C ILE A 140 -10.61 -4.97 -5.86
N CYS A 141 -10.76 -5.66 -4.73
CA CYS A 141 -10.68 -5.10 -3.39
C CYS A 141 -9.62 -5.86 -2.61
N ALA A 142 -8.92 -5.18 -1.71
CA ALA A 142 -8.07 -5.88 -0.78
C ALA A 142 -8.92 -6.70 0.20
N THR A 143 -8.47 -7.91 0.57
CA THR A 143 -9.09 -8.71 1.64
C THR A 143 -9.22 -7.91 2.93
N TRP A 144 -8.19 -7.12 3.26
CA TRP A 144 -8.19 -6.17 4.37
C TRP A 144 -7.79 -4.78 3.94
N THR A 145 -8.45 -3.79 4.54
CA THR A 145 -8.16 -2.37 4.35
C THR A 145 -7.96 -1.71 5.71
N GLY A 146 -6.86 -0.96 5.85
CA GLY A 146 -6.63 -0.14 7.04
C GLY A 146 -7.66 0.98 7.15
N PHE A 147 -7.67 1.88 6.17
CA PHE A 147 -8.55 3.03 6.12
C PHE A 147 -9.05 3.30 4.70
N GLU A 148 -10.35 3.51 4.55
CA GLU A 148 -10.88 4.15 3.34
C GLU A 148 -10.68 5.66 3.46
N ILE A 149 -10.12 6.28 2.43
CA ILE A 149 -9.90 7.72 2.37
C ILE A 149 -10.56 8.32 1.13
N PRO A 150 -10.97 9.61 1.17
CA PRO A 150 -11.35 10.33 -0.04
C PRO A 150 -10.19 10.44 -1.02
N ASP A 151 -10.45 10.89 -2.24
CA ASP A 151 -9.40 11.15 -3.21
C ASP A 151 -8.56 12.39 -2.86
N GLU A 152 -7.66 12.19 -1.90
CA GLU A 152 -6.74 13.18 -1.39
C GLU A 152 -5.31 12.75 -1.70
N PHE A 153 -4.44 13.70 -2.02
CA PHE A 153 -3.03 13.39 -2.16
C PHE A 153 -2.39 13.28 -0.77
N VAL A 154 -1.92 12.08 -0.42
CA VAL A 154 -1.45 11.74 0.93
C VAL A 154 0.02 11.34 0.97
N VAL A 155 0.66 11.57 2.11
CA VAL A 155 2.05 11.20 2.38
C VAL A 155 2.21 10.73 3.83
N GLY A 156 3.34 10.10 4.13
CA GLY A 156 3.65 9.61 5.47
C GLY A 156 3.43 8.12 5.60
N TYR A 157 3.98 7.55 6.67
CA TYR A 157 3.91 6.13 6.96
C TYR A 157 4.29 5.24 5.76
N GLY A 158 5.44 5.56 5.16
CA GLY A 158 5.95 4.87 3.97
C GLY A 158 5.52 5.50 2.63
N ILE A 159 4.40 6.21 2.57
CA ILE A 159 3.89 6.87 1.35
C ILE A 159 4.65 8.18 1.09
N ASP A 160 4.98 8.49 -0.17
CA ASP A 160 5.79 9.64 -0.53
C ASP A 160 5.14 10.68 -1.43
N TYR A 161 5.72 11.86 -1.42
CA TYR A 161 5.64 12.83 -2.50
C TYR A 161 7.04 13.17 -2.98
N ALA A 162 7.34 12.90 -4.25
CA ALA A 162 8.66 13.17 -4.86
C ALA A 162 9.83 12.62 -4.01
N GLN A 163 9.67 11.39 -3.50
CA GLN A 163 10.60 10.66 -2.62
C GLN A 163 10.81 11.31 -1.23
N ARG A 164 9.88 12.15 -0.78
CA ARG A 164 9.90 12.81 0.54
C ARG A 164 8.73 12.36 1.41
N ASN A 165 8.86 12.64 2.71
CA ASN A 165 7.82 12.50 3.73
C ASN A 165 7.44 11.06 4.14
N ARG A 166 8.02 10.01 3.54
CA ARG A 166 7.80 8.60 3.95
C ARG A 166 8.00 8.36 5.45
N ASN A 167 8.89 9.14 6.07
CA ASN A 167 9.30 9.00 7.45
C ASN A 167 8.33 9.61 8.48
N LEU A 168 7.25 10.26 8.05
CA LEU A 168 6.25 10.77 8.99
C LEU A 168 5.53 9.59 9.65
N PRO A 169 5.29 9.64 10.98
CA PRO A 169 4.66 8.53 11.70
C PRO A 169 3.13 8.48 11.52
N PHE A 170 2.56 9.50 10.87
CA PHE A 170 1.15 9.68 10.59
C PHE A 170 0.94 9.79 9.07
N ILE A 171 -0.30 9.67 8.61
CA ILE A 171 -0.68 9.96 7.23
C ILE A 171 -1.24 11.37 7.17
N GLY A 172 -0.68 12.19 6.28
CA GLY A 172 -1.11 13.57 6.09
C GLY A 172 -1.58 13.84 4.66
N ARG A 173 -2.61 14.67 4.54
CA ARG A 173 -3.03 15.30 3.28
C ARG A 173 -2.04 16.40 2.91
N VAL A 174 -1.69 16.48 1.64
CA VAL A 174 -0.90 17.57 1.08
C VAL A 174 -1.82 18.67 0.56
N CYS A 175 -1.67 19.87 1.10
CA CYS A 175 -2.37 21.07 0.64
C CYS A 175 -1.38 22.01 -0.04
N ILE A 176 -1.74 22.57 -1.19
CA ILE A 176 -0.89 23.54 -1.89
C ILE A 176 -0.97 24.87 -1.13
N ALA A 177 0.18 25.53 -0.95
CA ALA A 177 0.18 26.91 -0.47
C ALA A 177 0.03 27.85 -1.67
N ASP A 178 -0.94 28.77 -1.60
CA ASP A 178 -1.07 29.83 -2.58
C ASP A 178 0.16 30.76 -2.53
N SER A 179 0.33 31.61 -3.54
CA SER A 179 1.46 32.54 -3.67
C SER A 179 1.67 33.49 -2.47
N ASP A 180 0.65 33.64 -1.62
CA ASP A 180 0.67 34.46 -0.40
C ASP A 180 0.91 33.66 0.90
N GLY A 181 1.22 32.36 0.81
CA GLY A 181 1.47 31.50 1.97
C GLY A 181 0.22 31.12 2.77
N LYS A 182 -0.97 31.39 2.24
CA LYS A 182 -2.23 30.84 2.77
C LYS A 182 -2.40 29.41 2.25
N ILE A 183 -2.79 28.52 3.17
CA ILE A 183 -3.21 27.16 2.82
C ILE A 183 -4.56 27.31 2.13
N SER A 184 -4.63 27.00 0.83
CA SER A 184 -5.92 26.83 0.15
C SER A 184 -6.43 25.41 0.39
N ASP A 185 -7.75 25.26 0.45
CA ASP A 185 -8.41 23.94 0.45
C ASP A 185 -8.31 23.25 -0.92
N ASP A 186 -7.57 23.84 -1.87
CA ASP A 186 -7.32 23.26 -3.18
C ASP A 186 -6.43 22.01 -3.00
N VAL A 187 -7.09 20.86 -3.13
CA VAL A 187 -6.48 19.54 -3.09
C VAL A 187 -5.59 19.36 -4.31
N MET A 188 -4.37 18.84 -4.11
CA MET A 188 -3.62 18.33 -5.26
C MET A 188 -4.33 17.06 -5.74
N GLU A 189 -5.01 17.11 -6.88
CA GLU A 189 -5.59 15.91 -7.48
C GLU A 189 -4.47 14.93 -7.85
N GLY A 190 -4.64 13.66 -7.46
CA GLY A 190 -3.67 12.59 -7.71
C GLY A 190 -3.53 12.35 -9.20
N SER A 191 -2.33 12.57 -9.74
CA SER A 191 -1.98 12.26 -11.14
C SER A 191 -1.84 10.76 -11.39
#